data_AF-A0A2N2WKU3-F1
#
_entry.id   AF-A0A2N2WKU3-F1
#
_cell.length_a   1.000
_cell.length_b   1.000
_cell.length_c   1.000
_cell.angle_alpha   90.00
_cell.angle_beta   90.00
_cell.angle_gamma   90.00
#
_symmetry.space_group_name_H-M   'P 1'
#
loop_
_entity.id
_entity.type
_entity.pdbx_description
1 polymer ?
#
loop_
_entity_poly.entity_id
_entity_poly.type
_entity_poly.pdbx_seq_one_letter_code
_entity_poly.pdbx_strand_id
1 'polypeptide(L)'
;MKTKNIRNIVVLGLMLLTVLGCSKFEDGPKISLRSVVKRIYGVYKIDYFSKNGTDLTDYWNQYYDITFDFHKFEGGVYPDIYGEKVTGFIDSCGEMKGYSISTVLTIVEGDEIKIGMHNYFFDSTWYPDRLLYPIFTNPSDVTPLLIITRLTNDEMWVKHTNGSDEYIIHFKE
;
A
#
# COMPACT_ATOMS: atom_id res chain seq x y z
N MET A 1 -0.29 17.49 49.96
CA MET A 1 0.21 16.30 49.21
C MET A 1 1.45 16.69 48.43
N LYS A 2 2.59 16.00 48.61
CA LYS A 2 3.91 16.43 48.08
C LYS A 2 3.96 16.32 46.55
N THR A 3 3.86 17.46 45.86
CA THR A 3 3.94 17.60 44.39
C THR A 3 5.22 17.05 43.75
N LYS A 4 6.30 16.89 44.53
CA LYS A 4 7.57 16.29 44.08
C LYS A 4 7.43 14.82 43.64
N ASN A 5 6.47 14.06 44.19
CA ASN A 5 6.30 12.65 43.83
C ASN A 5 5.50 12.43 42.54
N ILE A 6 4.61 13.37 42.18
CA ILE A 6 3.77 13.28 40.97
C ILE A 6 4.61 13.51 39.71
N ARG A 7 5.60 14.42 39.78
CA ARG A 7 6.47 14.74 38.63
C ARG A 7 7.31 13.55 38.18
N ASN A 8 7.77 12.71 39.11
CA ASN A 8 8.56 11.52 38.79
C ASN A 8 7.71 10.41 38.17
N ILE A 9 6.42 10.29 38.53
CA ILE A 9 5.50 9.30 37.96
C ILE A 9 5.15 9.65 36.50
N VAL A 10 4.95 10.93 36.19
CA VAL A 10 4.68 11.39 34.81
C VAL A 10 5.89 11.14 33.89
N VAL A 11 7.11 11.37 34.39
CA VAL A 11 8.34 11.12 33.62
C VAL A 11 8.57 9.62 33.41
N LEU A 12 8.33 8.78 34.42
CA LEU A 12 8.42 7.32 34.28
C LEU A 12 7.38 6.78 33.29
N GLY A 13 6.14 7.29 33.33
CA GLY A 13 5.08 6.94 32.39
C GLY A 13 5.41 7.32 30.95
N LEU A 14 6.03 8.48 30.73
CA LEU A 14 6.52 8.89 29.41
C LEU A 14 7.66 7.99 28.88
N MET A 15 8.57 7.54 29.76
CA MET A 15 9.64 6.62 29.36
C MET A 15 9.10 5.22 29.02
N LEU A 16 8.13 4.71 29.79
CA LEU A 16 7.46 3.43 29.51
C LEU A 16 6.68 3.42 28.19
N LEU A 17 6.14 4.57 27.76
CA LEU A 17 5.48 4.72 26.46
C LEU A 17 6.44 4.62 25.26
N THR A 18 7.75 4.81 25.45
CA THR A 18 8.74 4.69 24.36
C THR A 18 9.19 3.25 24.08
N VAL A 19 8.97 2.31 25.01
CA VAL A 19 9.49 0.94 24.93
C VAL A 19 8.41 -0.09 24.54
N LEU A 20 7.13 0.30 24.58
CA LEU A 20 5.99 -0.55 24.22
C LEU A 20 5.38 -0.17 22.85
N GLY A 21 6.14 0.52 22.01
CA GLY A 21 5.75 0.73 20.61
C GLY A 21 5.73 -0.61 19.90
N CYS A 22 4.54 -1.19 19.70
CA CYS A 22 4.30 -2.32 18.81
C CYS A 22 4.78 -1.94 17.39
N SER A 23 6.06 -2.11 17.11
CA SER A 23 6.64 -1.91 15.79
C SER A 23 6.34 -3.16 14.95
N LYS A 24 5.07 -3.34 14.56
CA LYS A 24 4.69 -4.36 13.56
C LYS A 24 5.53 -4.23 12.27
N PHE A 25 6.06 -3.03 12.02
CA PHE A 25 7.03 -2.72 10.98
C PHE A 25 8.29 -2.17 11.63
N GLU A 26 9.46 -2.68 11.25
CA GLU A 26 10.76 -2.35 11.86
C GLU A 26 11.06 -0.84 11.81
N ASP A 27 10.73 -0.19 10.69
CA ASP A 27 10.93 1.25 10.48
C ASP A 27 9.64 2.08 10.62
N GLY A 28 8.60 1.50 11.21
CA GLY A 28 7.36 2.23 11.49
C GLY A 28 7.58 3.36 12.51
N PRO A 29 6.73 4.41 12.52
CA PRO A 29 6.81 5.47 13.51
C PRO A 29 6.82 4.89 14.94
N LYS A 30 7.89 5.20 15.70
CA LYS A 30 8.11 4.71 17.08
C LYS A 30 6.91 4.96 17.99
N ILE A 31 6.16 6.02 17.73
CA ILE A 31 4.86 6.32 18.33
C ILE A 31 3.94 6.79 17.21
N SER A 32 2.89 6.02 16.91
CA SER A 32 1.78 6.45 16.08
C SER A 32 0.49 6.37 16.87
N LEU A 33 -0.25 7.48 16.94
CA LEU A 33 -1.62 7.51 17.47
C LEU A 33 -2.66 7.09 16.41
N ARG A 34 -2.24 6.95 15.14
CA ARG A 34 -3.08 6.43 14.06
C ARG A 34 -3.09 4.90 14.12
N SER A 35 -4.26 4.29 13.91
CA SER A 35 -4.37 2.86 13.67
C SER A 35 -3.56 2.46 12.43
N VAL A 36 -3.19 1.18 12.31
CA VAL A 36 -2.41 0.69 11.16
C VAL A 36 -3.12 0.99 9.84
N VAL A 37 -4.40 0.66 9.76
CA VAL A 37 -5.28 0.98 8.64
C VAL A 37 -5.23 2.46 8.27
N LYS A 38 -5.35 3.37 9.25
CA LYS A 38 -5.33 4.81 8.97
C LYS A 38 -3.99 5.29 8.44
N ARG A 39 -2.89 4.56 8.64
CA ARG A 39 -1.57 4.88 8.06
C ARG A 39 -1.44 4.44 6.60
N ILE A 40 -2.28 3.51 6.14
CA ILE A 40 -2.33 3.11 4.73
C ILE A 40 -2.97 4.22 3.89
N TYR A 41 -3.88 5.01 4.47
CA TYR A 41 -4.55 6.09 3.74
C TYR A 41 -3.58 7.18 3.30
N GLY A 42 -3.72 7.58 2.04
CA GLY A 42 -2.84 8.54 1.38
C GLY A 42 -2.97 8.44 -0.12
N VAL A 43 -2.30 9.37 -0.79
CA VAL A 43 -2.15 9.39 -2.24
C VAL A 43 -0.72 8.99 -2.54
N TYR A 44 -0.51 7.94 -3.33
CA TYR A 44 0.82 7.39 -3.58
C TYR A 44 1.11 7.25 -5.06
N LYS A 45 2.40 7.33 -5.39
CA LYS A 45 2.98 6.84 -6.64
C LYS A 45 3.89 5.67 -6.35
N ILE A 46 4.18 4.88 -7.38
CA ILE A 46 5.19 3.82 -7.30
C ILE A 46 6.56 4.46 -7.47
N ASP A 47 7.41 4.28 -6.46
CA ASP A 47 8.81 4.74 -6.42
C ASP A 47 9.78 3.62 -6.82
N TYR A 48 9.38 2.36 -6.62
CA TYR A 48 10.18 1.19 -7.00
C TYR A 48 9.27 0.00 -7.34
N PHE A 49 9.65 -0.76 -8.37
CA PHE A 49 8.99 -2.00 -8.75
C PHE A 49 10.00 -3.05 -9.21
N SER A 50 9.88 -4.28 -8.70
CA SER A 50 10.71 -5.39 -9.16
C SER A 50 9.96 -6.71 -9.25
N LYS A 51 10.45 -7.57 -10.14
CA LYS A 51 10.02 -8.96 -10.31
C LYS A 51 11.22 -9.89 -10.18
N ASN A 52 11.17 -10.85 -9.26
CA ASN A 52 12.26 -11.81 -9.01
C ASN A 52 13.63 -11.12 -8.81
N GLY A 53 13.65 -9.98 -8.12
CA GLY A 53 14.85 -9.17 -7.91
C GLY A 53 15.33 -8.36 -9.11
N THR A 54 14.69 -8.48 -10.27
CA THR A 54 14.96 -7.60 -11.43
C THR A 54 14.21 -6.29 -11.23
N ASP A 55 14.96 -5.19 -11.16
CA ASP A 55 14.40 -3.84 -11.09
C ASP A 55 13.74 -3.46 -12.42
N LEU A 56 12.46 -3.07 -12.34
CA LEU A 56 11.62 -2.66 -13.47
C LEU A 56 11.14 -1.21 -13.31
N THR A 57 11.75 -0.44 -12.41
CA THR A 57 11.33 0.92 -12.07
C THR A 57 11.45 1.87 -13.26
N ASP A 58 12.54 1.80 -14.02
CA ASP A 58 12.71 2.63 -15.22
C ASP A 58 11.70 2.26 -16.32
N TYR A 59 11.48 0.96 -16.51
CA TYR A 59 10.45 0.47 -17.43
C TYR A 59 9.07 0.97 -17.00
N TRP A 60 8.77 0.93 -15.69
CA TRP A 60 7.53 1.47 -15.14
C TRP A 60 7.39 2.98 -15.42
N ASN A 61 8.37 3.78 -15.01
CA ASN A 61 8.29 5.23 -15.13
C ASN A 61 8.23 5.74 -16.58
N GLN A 62 8.70 4.95 -17.55
CA GLN A 62 8.61 5.30 -18.96
C GLN A 62 7.17 5.31 -19.48
N TYR A 63 6.33 4.38 -19.03
CA TYR A 63 5.01 4.15 -19.62
C TYR A 63 3.84 4.58 -18.72
N TYR A 64 4.10 4.90 -17.45
CA TYR A 64 3.06 5.04 -16.45
C TYR A 64 3.21 6.33 -15.63
N ASP A 65 2.14 7.11 -15.55
CA ASP A 65 1.97 8.17 -14.55
C ASP A 65 0.71 7.86 -13.75
N ILE A 66 0.87 7.03 -12.71
CA ILE A 66 -0.22 6.41 -11.97
C ILE A 66 -0.21 6.88 -10.52
N THR A 67 -1.39 7.21 -10.04
CA THR A 67 -1.67 7.62 -8.67
C THR A 67 -2.66 6.65 -8.01
N PHE A 68 -2.34 6.22 -6.79
CA PHE A 68 -3.16 5.36 -5.96
C PHE A 68 -3.66 6.15 -4.75
N ASP A 69 -4.97 6.33 -4.64
CA ASP A 69 -5.63 7.00 -3.52
C ASP A 69 -6.32 5.94 -2.65
N PHE A 70 -5.72 5.68 -1.49
CA PHE A 70 -6.29 4.79 -0.47
C PHE A 70 -7.04 5.64 0.57
N HIS A 71 -8.33 5.35 0.78
CA HIS A 71 -9.17 6.09 1.69
C HIS A 71 -10.23 5.21 2.36
N LYS A 72 -10.92 5.78 3.36
CA LYS A 72 -12.10 5.13 3.93
C LYS A 72 -13.27 5.28 2.94
N PHE A 73 -13.93 4.18 2.59
CA PHE A 73 -15.12 4.24 1.75
C PHE A 73 -16.34 4.64 2.59
N GLU A 74 -16.86 5.86 2.41
CA GLU A 74 -17.98 6.39 3.21
C GLU A 74 -19.36 5.82 2.81
N GLY A 75 -19.47 5.19 1.63
CA GLY A 75 -20.73 4.63 1.11
C GLY A 75 -21.01 3.17 1.46
N GLY A 76 -20.17 2.52 2.27
CA GLY A 76 -20.26 1.09 2.57
C GLY A 76 -21.34 0.75 3.59
N VAL A 77 -22.05 -0.36 3.38
CA VAL A 77 -22.99 -0.94 4.37
C VAL A 77 -22.25 -1.53 5.58
N TYR A 78 -20.95 -1.78 5.44
CA TYR A 78 -20.11 -2.38 6.47
C TYR A 78 -19.05 -1.38 6.97
N PRO A 79 -18.84 -1.28 8.30
CA PRO A 79 -17.97 -0.28 8.91
C PRO A 79 -16.48 -0.41 8.56
N ASP A 80 -16.08 -1.56 8.02
CA ASP A 80 -14.69 -1.94 7.73
C ASP A 80 -14.38 -2.03 6.23
N ILE A 81 -15.19 -1.36 5.39
CA ILE A 81 -14.88 -1.26 3.96
C ILE A 81 -13.90 -0.12 3.71
N TYR A 82 -12.80 -0.47 3.05
CA TYR A 82 -11.80 0.48 2.60
C TYR A 82 -11.92 0.69 1.10
N GLY A 83 -11.63 1.90 0.64
CA GLY A 83 -11.67 2.30 -0.76
C GLY A 83 -10.27 2.44 -1.33
N GLU A 84 -10.11 1.95 -2.55
CA GLU A 84 -8.97 2.26 -3.41
C GLU A 84 -9.52 2.97 -4.66
N LYS A 85 -8.88 4.08 -5.03
CA LYS A 85 -9.10 4.74 -6.31
C LYS A 85 -7.75 4.83 -7.03
N VAL A 86 -7.68 4.29 -8.23
CA VAL A 86 -6.49 4.37 -9.07
C VAL A 86 -6.79 5.26 -10.27
N THR A 87 -5.96 6.26 -10.49
CA THR A 87 -6.09 7.19 -11.61
C THR A 87 -4.75 7.44 -12.25
N GLY A 88 -4.72 7.67 -13.55
CA GLY A 88 -3.48 8.04 -14.21
C GLY A 88 -3.56 8.03 -15.72
N PHE A 89 -2.38 8.08 -16.31
CA PHE A 89 -2.17 7.93 -17.74
C PHE A 89 -1.22 6.75 -18.01
N ILE A 90 -1.45 6.08 -19.13
CA ILE A 90 -0.63 4.98 -19.65
C ILE A 90 -0.25 5.29 -21.08
N ASP A 91 1.03 5.18 -21.41
CA ASP A 91 1.49 5.15 -22.80
C ASP A 91 1.27 3.74 -23.38
N SER A 92 0.29 3.65 -24.28
CA SER A 92 -0.05 2.43 -25.03
C SER A 92 0.36 2.64 -26.48
N CYS A 93 1.60 2.24 -26.81
CA CYS A 93 2.18 2.31 -28.15
C CYS A 93 2.31 3.74 -28.73
N GLY A 94 2.71 4.71 -27.92
CA GLY A 94 2.88 6.11 -28.28
C GLY A 94 1.62 6.96 -28.10
N GLU A 95 0.53 6.37 -27.59
CA GLU A 95 -0.71 7.07 -27.28
C GLU A 95 -0.99 7.06 -25.78
N MET A 96 -1.15 8.26 -25.20
CA MET A 96 -1.53 8.41 -23.79
C MET A 96 -3.01 8.09 -23.61
N LYS A 97 -3.31 7.06 -22.81
CA LYS A 97 -4.67 6.66 -22.43
C LYS A 97 -4.90 7.01 -20.97
N GLY A 98 -5.92 7.83 -20.70
CA GLY A 98 -6.36 8.13 -19.35
C GLY A 98 -7.25 7.02 -18.79
N TYR A 99 -7.17 6.80 -17.48
CA TYR A 99 -8.04 5.82 -16.82
C TYR A 99 -8.37 6.21 -15.37
N SER A 100 -9.47 5.66 -14.87
CA SER A 100 -9.84 5.72 -13.46
C SER A 100 -10.60 4.45 -13.09
N ILE A 101 -10.21 3.82 -11.99
CA ILE A 101 -10.87 2.62 -11.44
C ILE A 101 -11.08 2.85 -9.94
N SER A 102 -12.18 2.34 -9.40
CA SER A 102 -12.42 2.28 -7.97
C SER A 102 -12.70 0.84 -7.57
N THR A 103 -12.01 0.37 -6.54
CA THR A 103 -12.07 -1.01 -6.05
C THR A 103 -12.25 -1.01 -4.54
N VAL A 104 -12.90 -2.05 -4.04
CA VAL A 104 -13.04 -2.30 -2.61
C VAL A 104 -11.75 -2.92 -2.09
N LEU A 105 -11.05 -2.20 -1.23
CA LEU A 105 -9.85 -2.66 -0.56
C LEU A 105 -10.24 -3.62 0.57
N THR A 106 -9.71 -4.84 0.52
CA THR A 106 -9.79 -5.77 1.64
C THR A 106 -8.52 -5.65 2.48
N ILE A 107 -8.68 -5.33 3.77
CA ILE A 107 -7.60 -5.42 4.75
C ILE A 107 -7.85 -6.66 5.58
N VAL A 108 -6.97 -7.66 5.44
CA VAL A 108 -7.01 -8.86 6.30
C VAL A 108 -6.03 -8.64 7.45
N GLU A 109 -6.55 -8.53 8.66
CA GLU A 109 -5.75 -8.38 9.87
C GLU A 109 -5.49 -9.73 10.54
N GLY A 110 -4.21 -10.13 10.57
CA GLY A 110 -3.67 -11.21 11.39
C GLY A 110 -2.23 -10.86 11.79
N ASP A 111 -1.31 -11.83 11.75
CA ASP A 111 0.13 -11.53 11.89
C ASP A 111 0.62 -10.64 10.74
N GLU A 112 0.07 -10.82 9.55
CA GLU A 112 0.31 -9.98 8.37
C GLU A 112 -0.80 -8.95 8.18
N ILE A 113 -0.51 -7.88 7.43
CA ILE A 113 -1.52 -6.98 6.89
C ILE A 113 -1.45 -7.08 5.38
N LYS A 114 -2.59 -7.34 4.76
CA LYS A 114 -2.71 -7.54 3.31
C LYS A 114 -3.63 -6.50 2.71
N ILE A 115 -3.26 -6.00 1.53
CA ILE A 115 -4.05 -5.10 0.69
C ILE A 115 -4.44 -5.92 -0.54
N GLY A 116 -5.74 -6.13 -0.74
CA GLY A 116 -6.25 -6.67 -2.00
C GLY A 116 -6.39 -5.55 -3.03
N MET A 117 -5.71 -5.66 -4.17
CA MET A 117 -5.81 -4.68 -5.27
C MET A 117 -6.33 -5.40 -6.52
N HIS A 118 -7.48 -4.98 -7.04
CA HIS A 118 -8.04 -5.51 -8.30
C HIS A 118 -8.22 -4.36 -9.29
N ASN A 119 -7.14 -4.04 -9.99
CA ASN A 119 -7.13 -3.01 -11.02
C ASN A 119 -7.01 -3.69 -12.37
N TYR A 120 -8.00 -3.57 -13.24
CA TYR A 120 -7.95 -4.18 -14.57
C TYR A 120 -8.18 -3.14 -15.66
N PHE A 121 -7.43 -3.26 -16.75
CA PHE A 121 -7.71 -2.55 -17.99
C PHE A 121 -8.23 -3.51 -19.04
N PHE A 122 -9.19 -3.03 -19.81
CA PHE A 122 -9.46 -3.60 -21.12
C PHE A 122 -8.47 -3.01 -22.12
N ASP A 123 -7.24 -3.52 -22.13
CA ASP A 123 -6.33 -3.33 -23.25
C ASP A 123 -6.32 -4.61 -24.10
N SER A 124 -6.84 -4.50 -25.32
CA SER A 124 -6.98 -5.65 -26.23
C SER A 124 -5.65 -6.08 -26.85
N THR A 125 -4.59 -5.27 -26.72
CA THR A 125 -3.23 -5.73 -26.96
C THR A 125 -2.73 -6.42 -25.71
N TRP A 126 -2.86 -7.74 -25.65
CA TRP A 126 -2.30 -8.58 -24.60
C TRP A 126 -0.86 -8.17 -24.29
N TYR A 127 -0.58 -7.70 -23.08
CA TYR A 127 0.80 -7.58 -22.58
C TYR A 127 1.35 -8.99 -22.38
N PRO A 128 2.18 -9.52 -23.31
CA PRO A 128 2.47 -10.96 -23.37
C PRO A 128 3.21 -11.47 -22.12
N ASP A 129 3.95 -10.59 -21.45
CA ASP A 129 4.81 -10.97 -20.32
C ASP A 129 4.23 -10.63 -18.94
N ARG A 130 2.98 -10.12 -18.88
CA ARG A 130 2.32 -9.67 -17.63
C ARG A 130 3.24 -8.82 -16.74
N LEU A 131 4.09 -7.98 -17.33
CA LEU A 131 5.10 -7.21 -16.59
C LEU A 131 4.51 -6.35 -15.48
N LEU A 132 3.22 -6.02 -15.57
CA LEU A 132 2.52 -5.14 -14.64
C LEU A 132 1.73 -5.86 -13.55
N TYR A 133 1.71 -7.20 -13.57
CA TYR A 133 1.16 -7.94 -12.45
C TYR A 133 2.08 -7.73 -11.22
N PRO A 134 1.55 -7.57 -9.98
CA PRO A 134 0.13 -7.62 -9.58
C PRO A 134 -0.60 -6.27 -9.60
N ILE A 135 0.05 -5.18 -10.00
CA ILE A 135 -0.54 -3.83 -9.99
C ILE A 135 -1.75 -3.78 -10.90
N PHE A 136 -1.62 -4.38 -12.09
CA PHE A 136 -2.73 -4.63 -13.02
C PHE A 136 -2.98 -6.11 -13.22
N THR A 137 -4.25 -6.46 -13.23
CA THR A 137 -4.72 -7.82 -13.41
C THR A 137 -5.72 -7.88 -14.56
N ASN A 138 -5.97 -9.09 -15.06
CA ASN A 138 -7.10 -9.35 -15.93
C ASN A 138 -8.40 -9.39 -15.11
N PRO A 139 -9.56 -9.16 -15.75
CA PRO A 139 -10.86 -9.31 -15.10
C PRO A 139 -11.10 -10.72 -14.53
N SER A 140 -10.49 -11.75 -15.13
CA SER A 140 -10.61 -13.15 -14.71
C SER A 140 -9.59 -13.58 -13.65
N ASP A 141 -8.62 -12.73 -13.32
CA ASP A 141 -7.64 -13.05 -12.28
C ASP A 141 -8.28 -12.97 -10.89
N VAL A 142 -7.79 -13.82 -9.98
CA VAL A 142 -8.06 -13.67 -8.54
C VAL A 142 -7.36 -12.39 -8.06
N THR A 143 -8.06 -11.61 -7.23
CA THR A 143 -7.49 -10.39 -6.62
C THR A 143 -6.18 -10.70 -5.90
N PRO A 144 -5.03 -10.14 -6.33
CA PRO A 144 -3.77 -10.32 -5.64
C PRO A 144 -3.85 -9.70 -4.25
N LEU A 145 -3.33 -10.43 -3.27
CA LEU A 145 -3.14 -9.95 -1.91
C LEU A 145 -1.67 -9.54 -1.75
N LEU A 146 -1.45 -8.25 -1.49
CA LEU A 146 -0.15 -7.66 -1.30
C LEU A 146 0.11 -7.49 0.20
N ILE A 147 1.15 -8.13 0.72
CA ILE A 147 1.55 -8.08 2.13
C ILE A 147 2.32 -6.79 2.36
N ILE A 148 1.89 -5.97 3.31
CA ILE A 148 2.65 -4.78 3.73
C ILE A 148 3.89 -5.24 4.49
N THR A 149 5.06 -4.85 4.02
CA THR A 149 6.36 -5.15 4.64
C THR A 149 6.96 -3.93 5.34
N ARG A 150 6.58 -2.72 4.92
CA ARG A 150 6.96 -1.45 5.56
C ARG A 150 5.79 -0.46 5.51
N LEU A 151 5.61 0.30 6.58
CA LEU A 151 4.61 1.36 6.63
C LEU A 151 5.08 2.53 7.53
N THR A 152 5.45 3.64 6.90
CA THR A 152 5.81 4.90 7.56
C THR A 152 4.65 5.90 7.45
N ASN A 153 4.93 7.21 7.46
CA ASN A 153 3.91 8.24 7.21
C ASN A 153 3.72 8.51 5.72
N ASP A 154 4.76 8.31 4.92
CA ASP A 154 4.91 8.72 3.52
C ASP A 154 5.38 7.58 2.60
N GLU A 155 5.69 6.41 3.16
CA GLU A 155 6.13 5.22 2.43
C GLU A 155 5.31 4.00 2.83
N MET A 156 4.95 3.20 1.83
CA MET A 156 4.35 1.90 2.01
C MET A 156 5.02 0.90 1.08
N TRP A 157 5.60 -0.16 1.63
CA TRP A 157 6.18 -1.23 0.81
C TRP A 157 5.31 -2.45 0.90
N VAL A 158 5.12 -3.10 -0.23
CA VAL A 158 4.32 -4.30 -0.33
C VAL A 158 5.04 -5.39 -1.11
N LYS A 159 4.73 -6.63 -0.75
CA LYS A 159 5.23 -7.84 -1.38
C LYS A 159 4.07 -8.72 -1.84
N HIS A 160 4.21 -9.33 -3.00
CA HIS A 160 3.27 -10.31 -3.52
C HIS A 160 4.02 -11.50 -4.13
N THR A 161 3.44 -12.70 -4.03
CA THR A 161 4.01 -13.93 -4.61
C THR A 161 2.95 -14.65 -5.42
N ASN A 162 3.29 -15.07 -6.65
CA ASN A 162 2.42 -15.86 -7.51
C ASN A 162 3.22 -17.00 -8.16
N GLY A 163 3.02 -18.23 -7.69
CA GLY A 163 3.82 -19.37 -8.10
C GLY A 163 5.28 -19.20 -7.68
N SER A 164 6.19 -19.22 -8.67
CA SER A 164 7.62 -18.95 -8.47
C SER A 164 7.99 -17.46 -8.51
N ASP A 165 7.06 -16.59 -8.90
CA ASP A 165 7.34 -15.17 -9.05
C ASP A 165 7.14 -14.42 -7.73
N GLU A 166 8.09 -13.55 -7.40
CA GLU A 166 8.05 -12.59 -6.31
C GLU A 166 8.02 -11.16 -6.87
N TYR A 167 7.16 -10.33 -6.30
CA TYR A 167 6.98 -8.93 -6.67
C TYR A 167 7.18 -8.05 -5.43
N ILE A 168 7.96 -6.98 -5.58
CA ILE A 168 8.16 -5.96 -4.55
C ILE A 168 7.81 -4.60 -5.15
N ILE A 169 6.94 -3.85 -4.46
CA ILE A 169 6.48 -2.52 -4.87
C ILE A 169 6.68 -1.57 -3.70
N HIS A 170 7.33 -0.43 -3.94
CA HIS A 170 7.40 0.66 -2.98
C HIS A 170 6.51 1.81 -3.44
N PHE A 171 5.61 2.22 -2.58
CA PHE A 171 4.75 3.38 -2.73
C PHE A 171 5.31 4.55 -1.92
N LYS A 172 5.19 5.75 -2.48
CA LYS A 172 5.60 7.01 -1.87
C LYS A 172 4.60 8.13 -2.16
N GLU A 173 4.31 8.95 -1.14
CA GLU A 173 3.45 10.14 -1.25
C GLU A 173 4.09 11.29 -2.05
#